data_AF-X0UBJ3-F1
#
_entry.id   AF-X0UBJ3-F1
#
_cell.length_a   1.000
_cell.length_b   1.000
_cell.length_c   1.000
_cell.angle_alpha   90.00
_cell.angle_beta   90.00
_cell.angle_gamma   90.00
#
_symmetry.space_group_name_H-M   'P 1'
#
loop_
_entity.id
_entity.type
_entity.pdbx_description
1 polymer ?
#
loop_
_entity_poly.entity_id
_entity_poly.type
_entity_poly.pdbx_seq_one_letter_code
_entity_poly.pdbx_strand_id
1 'polypeptide(L)'
;VCAAVLTAISPAMVFYSRYYIQEMLLVSFTLGAIVFGYRYARNKNIGWALLTGIALGLMHATKETCIIALGAMLLALLLTLLMHHRQAGSISKTIKAINPWHCILAVAAAVIVSALFYSSFFTNPAGIPDSLRAYSAYFSRAGQGGLHTHPWYYYLKMLIYFRVASGPVWSEALIVILAIVGFIIAMTKKGIAGANSHLLRFIAFYTLIMTVVYSAIPYKTPWCMLGPLHGMILLTAVGAVAVIKLTPNILPRVIITLLLVLAGAHLTWQAY
;
A
#
# COMPACT_ATOMS: atom_id res chain seq x y z
N VAL A 1 -15.28 3.97 -3.80
CA VAL A 1 -15.75 3.40 -5.09
C VAL A 1 -14.64 3.39 -6.12
N CYS A 2 -14.14 4.53 -6.61
CA CYS A 2 -13.11 4.56 -7.66
C CYS A 2 -11.89 3.67 -7.37
N ALA A 3 -11.27 3.77 -6.19
CA ALA A 3 -10.15 2.90 -5.83
C ALA A 3 -10.50 1.40 -5.80
N ALA A 4 -11.70 1.02 -5.35
CA ALA A 4 -12.13 -0.38 -5.31
C ALA A 4 -12.35 -0.93 -6.73
N VAL A 5 -12.94 -0.13 -7.62
CA VAL A 5 -13.08 -0.49 -9.05
C VAL A 5 -11.70 -0.67 -9.68
N LEU A 6 -10.80 0.30 -9.49
CA LEU A 6 -9.43 0.23 -10.01
C LEU A 6 -8.65 -0.99 -9.50
N THR A 7 -8.77 -1.36 -8.22
CA THR A 7 -8.19 -2.59 -7.69
C THR A 7 -8.74 -3.83 -8.40
N ALA A 8 -10.04 -3.86 -8.70
CA ALA A 8 -10.69 -5.00 -9.35
C ALA A 8 -10.34 -5.14 -10.85
N ILE A 9 -9.96 -4.04 -11.52
CA ILE A 9 -9.66 -4.04 -12.96
C ILE A 9 -8.17 -3.83 -13.28
N SER A 10 -7.31 -3.64 -12.28
CA SER A 10 -5.87 -3.48 -12.45
C SER A 10 -5.27 -4.78 -13.01
N PRO A 11 -4.66 -4.77 -14.22
CA PRO A 11 -4.06 -5.96 -14.80
C PRO A 11 -3.08 -6.68 -13.87
N ALA A 12 -2.23 -5.93 -13.15
CA ALA A 12 -1.29 -6.53 -12.22
C ALA A 12 -1.99 -7.19 -11.03
N MET A 13 -2.98 -6.52 -10.41
CA MET A 13 -3.76 -7.10 -9.31
C MET A 13 -4.52 -8.34 -9.75
N VAL A 14 -5.20 -8.29 -10.89
CA VAL A 14 -5.98 -9.41 -11.44
C VAL A 14 -5.06 -10.58 -11.79
N PHE A 15 -3.98 -10.32 -12.52
CA PHE A 15 -3.03 -11.35 -12.92
C PHE A 15 -2.47 -12.08 -11.69
N TYR A 16 -1.91 -11.36 -10.72
CA TYR A 16 -1.30 -11.99 -9.55
C TYR A 16 -2.31 -12.60 -8.57
N SER A 17 -3.57 -12.16 -8.57
CA SER A 17 -4.64 -12.79 -7.78
C SER A 17 -4.96 -14.23 -8.21
N ARG A 18 -4.59 -14.61 -9.44
CA ARG A 18 -4.81 -15.95 -10.01
C ARG A 18 -3.67 -16.93 -9.69
N TYR A 19 -2.58 -16.45 -9.10
CA TYR A 19 -1.44 -17.26 -8.69
C TYR A 19 -1.42 -17.41 -7.17
N TYR A 20 -0.94 -18.56 -6.69
CA TYR A 20 -0.71 -18.78 -5.27
C TYR A 20 0.59 -18.08 -4.82
N ILE A 21 0.55 -16.74 -4.81
CA ILE A 21 1.65 -15.86 -4.40
C ILE A 21 1.21 -15.07 -3.18
N GLN A 22 1.98 -15.19 -2.09
CA GLN A 22 1.65 -14.61 -0.79
C GLN A 22 1.57 -13.07 -0.77
N GLU A 23 2.09 -12.41 -1.80
CA GLU A 23 2.08 -10.95 -1.92
C GLU A 23 0.64 -10.39 -1.95
N MET A 24 -0.32 -11.07 -2.57
CA MET A 24 -1.72 -10.61 -2.61
C MET A 24 -2.34 -10.60 -1.20
N LEU A 25 -2.06 -11.63 -0.39
CA LEU A 25 -2.48 -11.67 1.00
C LEU A 25 -1.80 -10.56 1.81
N LEU A 26 -0.49 -10.37 1.62
CA LEU A 26 0.25 -9.30 2.29
C LEU A 26 -0.34 -7.93 1.99
N VAL A 27 -0.67 -7.64 0.72
CA VAL A 27 -1.31 -6.38 0.30
C VAL A 27 -2.68 -6.22 0.97
N SER A 28 -3.50 -7.27 1.01
CA SER A 28 -4.82 -7.25 1.63
C SER A 28 -4.75 -6.99 3.15
N PHE A 29 -3.85 -7.69 3.85
CA PHE A 29 -3.63 -7.47 5.29
C PHE A 29 -3.02 -6.11 5.58
N THR A 30 -2.15 -5.60 4.70
CA THR A 30 -1.61 -4.24 4.81
C THR A 30 -2.71 -3.19 4.66
N LEU A 31 -3.61 -3.34 3.68
CA LEU A 31 -4.79 -2.48 3.56
C LEU A 31 -5.68 -2.56 4.81
N GLY A 32 -5.91 -3.77 5.33
CA GLY A 32 -6.62 -4.00 6.58
C GLY A 32 -6.00 -3.21 7.74
N ALA A 33 -4.69 -3.33 7.95
CA ALA A 33 -3.96 -2.60 8.98
C ALA A 33 -4.11 -1.07 8.84
N ILE A 34 -4.01 -0.54 7.61
CA ILE A 34 -4.20 0.89 7.33
C ILE A 34 -5.65 1.32 7.65
N VAL A 35 -6.66 0.57 7.19
CA VAL A 35 -8.07 0.90 7.39
C VAL A 35 -8.46 0.82 8.85
N PHE A 36 -8.12 -0.27 9.54
CA PHE A 36 -8.44 -0.45 10.95
C PHE A 36 -7.66 0.54 11.82
N GLY A 37 -6.39 0.80 11.51
CA GLY A 37 -5.58 1.81 12.20
C GLY A 37 -6.16 3.21 12.04
N TYR A 38 -6.63 3.55 10.83
CA TYR A 38 -7.33 4.82 10.58
C TYR A 38 -8.66 4.92 11.34
N ARG A 39 -9.48 3.87 11.32
CA ARG A 39 -10.75 3.84 12.09
C ARG A 39 -10.51 3.93 13.59
N TYR A 40 -9.45 3.31 14.09
CA TYR A 40 -9.00 3.46 15.47
C TYR A 40 -8.61 4.91 15.76
N ALA A 41 -7.82 5.55 14.89
CA ALA A 41 -7.41 6.93 15.07
C ALA A 41 -8.60 7.91 15.15
N ARG A 42 -9.72 7.60 14.49
CA ARG A 42 -10.97 8.39 14.50
C ARG A 42 -11.83 8.13 15.73
N ASN A 43 -12.09 6.87 16.06
CA ASN A 43 -13.14 6.51 17.01
C ASN A 43 -12.61 5.97 18.34
N LYS A 44 -11.31 5.66 18.43
CA LYS A 44 -10.63 5.12 19.62
C LYS A 44 -11.22 3.84 20.21
N ASN A 45 -12.10 3.17 19.46
CA ASN A 45 -12.72 1.91 19.86
C ASN A 45 -11.68 0.77 19.86
N ILE A 46 -11.62 0.01 20.95
CA ILE A 46 -10.75 -1.14 21.18
C ILE A 46 -10.83 -2.20 20.07
N GLY A 47 -12.01 -2.42 19.48
CA GLY A 47 -12.19 -3.37 18.38
C GLY A 47 -11.35 -3.01 17.15
N TRP A 48 -11.20 -1.72 16.84
CA TRP A 48 -10.32 -1.29 15.75
C TRP A 48 -8.84 -1.49 16.08
N ALA A 49 -8.43 -1.33 17.34
CA ALA A 49 -7.07 -1.62 17.77
C ALA A 49 -6.76 -3.12 17.67
N LEU A 50 -7.67 -3.98 18.11
CA LEU A 50 -7.55 -5.44 17.98
C LEU A 50 -7.50 -5.88 16.52
N LEU A 51 -8.39 -5.37 15.66
CA LEU A 51 -8.38 -5.68 14.24
C LEU A 51 -7.09 -5.19 13.54
N THR A 52 -6.56 -4.04 13.96
CA THR A 52 -5.24 -3.58 13.50
C THR A 52 -4.16 -4.58 13.90
N GLY A 53 -4.14 -5.00 15.17
CA GLY A 53 -3.22 -6.02 15.67
C GLY A 53 -3.30 -7.34 14.89
N ILE A 54 -4.51 -7.87 14.70
CA ILE A 54 -4.75 -9.08 13.91
C ILE A 54 -4.20 -8.93 12.48
N ALA A 55 -4.48 -7.80 11.82
CA ALA A 55 -3.97 -7.55 10.47
C ALA A 55 -2.43 -7.51 10.43
N LEU A 56 -1.79 -6.85 11.41
CA LEU A 56 -0.32 -6.83 11.52
C LEU A 56 0.26 -8.23 11.79
N GLY A 57 -0.38 -9.04 12.62
CA GLY A 57 0.00 -10.44 12.86
C GLY A 57 -0.11 -11.29 11.60
N LEU A 58 -1.19 -11.11 10.82
CA LEU A 58 -1.39 -11.79 9.55
C LEU A 58 -0.36 -11.35 8.49
N MET A 59 0.00 -10.06 8.43
CA MET A 59 1.10 -9.60 7.57
C MET A 59 2.39 -10.36 7.88
N HIS A 60 2.75 -10.45 9.17
CA HIS A 60 3.95 -11.16 9.61
C HIS A 60 3.90 -12.66 9.32
N ALA A 61 2.75 -13.30 9.53
CA ALA A 61 2.53 -14.71 9.24
C ALA A 61 2.55 -15.04 7.73
N THR A 62 2.40 -14.04 6.86
CA THR A 62 2.30 -14.25 5.40
C THR A 62 3.65 -14.19 4.72
N LYS A 63 4.48 -13.21 5.07
CA LYS A 63 5.74 -12.95 4.36
C LYS A 63 6.68 -12.07 5.16
N GLU A 64 7.96 -12.43 5.18
CA GLU A 64 9.04 -11.70 5.84
C GLU A 64 9.25 -10.29 5.26
N THR A 65 8.84 -10.05 4.00
CA THR A 65 8.88 -8.70 3.40
C THR A 65 7.87 -7.74 4.01
N CYS A 66 6.98 -8.19 4.91
CA CYS A 66 6.07 -7.33 5.66
C CYS A 66 6.79 -6.20 6.40
N ILE A 67 8.05 -6.41 6.81
CA ILE A 67 8.86 -5.40 7.50
C ILE A 67 9.05 -4.14 6.66
N ILE A 68 9.08 -4.26 5.32
CA ILE A 68 9.16 -3.12 4.41
C ILE A 68 7.88 -2.29 4.49
N ALA A 69 6.72 -2.94 4.45
CA ALA A 69 5.42 -2.28 4.59
C ALA A 69 5.26 -1.63 5.98
N LEU A 70 5.63 -2.34 7.05
CA LEU A 70 5.61 -1.81 8.41
C LEU A 70 6.52 -0.58 8.57
N GLY A 71 7.77 -0.67 8.10
CA GLY A 71 8.72 0.43 8.11
C GLY A 71 8.23 1.63 7.29
N ALA A 72 7.65 1.40 6.12
CA ALA A 72 7.06 2.44 5.29
C ALA A 72 5.86 3.12 5.97
N MET A 73 4.98 2.35 6.64
CA MET A 73 3.86 2.91 7.40
C MET A 73 4.34 3.76 8.58
N LEU A 74 5.32 3.28 9.35
CA LEU A 74 5.87 4.03 10.49
C LEU A 74 6.51 5.35 10.03
N LEU A 75 7.33 5.30 8.98
CA LEU A 75 7.97 6.50 8.43
C LEU A 75 6.94 7.45 7.79
N ALA A 76 5.93 6.93 7.09
CA ALA A 76 4.83 7.74 6.55
C ALA A 76 4.02 8.44 7.64
N LEU A 77 3.75 7.75 8.76
CA LEU A 77 3.09 8.33 9.92
C LEU A 77 3.96 9.45 10.53
N LEU A 78 5.25 9.21 10.72
CA LEU A 78 6.20 10.21 11.23
C LEU A 78 6.22 11.46 10.33
N LEU A 79 6.40 11.30 9.02
CA LEU A 79 6.42 12.42 8.06
C LEU A 79 5.08 13.18 8.05
N THR A 80 3.96 12.47 8.15
CA THR A 80 2.63 13.09 8.22
C THR A 80 2.47 13.92 9.50
N LEU A 81 2.95 13.42 10.64
CA LEU A 81 2.91 14.13 11.92
C LEU A 81 3.85 15.35 11.91
N LEU A 82 5.06 15.22 11.38
CA LEU A 82 6.02 16.33 11.24
C LEU A 82 5.46 17.44 10.33
N MET A 83 4.84 17.07 9.22
CA MET A 83 4.18 18.02 8.32
C MET A 83 2.99 18.71 9.00
N HIS A 84 2.22 17.98 9.81
CA HIS A 84 1.12 18.57 10.58
C HIS A 84 1.62 19.55 11.63
N HIS A 85 2.70 19.22 12.36
CA HIS A 85 3.32 20.11 13.33
C HIS A 85 3.70 21.46 12.73
N ARG A 86 4.39 21.42 11.58
CA ARG A 86 4.81 22.63 10.86
C ARG A 86 3.64 23.50 10.41
N GLN A 87 2.47 22.90 10.18
CA GLN A 87 1.29 23.62 9.68
C GLN A 87 0.34 24.10 10.78
N ALA A 88 0.24 23.38 11.90
CA ALA A 88 -0.81 23.60 12.91
C ALA A 88 -0.28 23.67 14.36
N GLY A 89 1.04 23.59 14.58
CA GLY A 89 1.69 23.93 15.85
C GLY A 89 1.55 22.93 17.00
N SER A 90 0.80 21.82 16.88
CA SER A 90 0.77 20.82 17.96
C SER A 90 0.48 19.38 17.51
N ILE A 91 1.49 18.50 17.66
CA ILE A 91 1.33 17.02 17.56
C ILE A 91 0.81 16.43 18.89
N SER A 92 1.03 17.15 20.00
CA SER A 92 0.86 16.64 21.37
C SER A 92 -0.55 16.11 21.64
N LYS A 93 -1.59 16.76 21.10
CA LYS A 93 -2.99 16.31 21.26
C LYS A 93 -3.28 14.97 20.57
N THR A 94 -2.67 14.71 19.40
CA THR A 94 -2.90 13.48 18.63
C THR A 94 -2.26 12.27 19.30
N ILE A 95 -1.04 12.42 19.83
CA ILE A 95 -0.31 11.34 20.51
C ILE A 95 -0.91 11.07 21.89
N LYS A 96 -1.25 12.11 22.67
CA LYS A 96 -1.89 11.95 23.99
C LYS A 96 -3.28 11.32 23.92
N ALA A 97 -3.93 11.36 22.75
CA ALA A 97 -5.22 10.72 22.51
C ALA A 97 -5.13 9.22 22.22
N ILE A 98 -3.94 8.60 22.27
CA ILE A 98 -3.78 7.16 22.10
C ILE A 98 -3.76 6.51 23.48
N ASN A 99 -4.73 5.63 23.75
CA ASN A 99 -4.74 4.86 24.99
C ASN A 99 -3.63 3.79 24.93
N PRO A 100 -2.64 3.80 25.86
CA PRO A 100 -1.57 2.80 25.90
C PRO A 100 -2.09 1.37 25.99
N TRP A 101 -3.20 1.14 26.71
CA TRP A 101 -3.81 -0.19 26.82
C TRP A 101 -4.28 -0.74 25.47
N HIS A 102 -4.84 0.11 24.60
CA HIS A 102 -5.24 -0.33 23.27
C HIS A 102 -4.03 -0.69 22.40
N CYS A 103 -2.90 0.01 22.56
CA CYS A 103 -1.66 -0.34 21.88
C CYS A 103 -1.12 -1.69 22.36
N ILE A 104 -1.12 -1.93 23.68
CA ILE A 104 -0.72 -3.22 24.26
C ILE A 104 -1.60 -4.34 23.69
N LEU A 105 -2.92 -4.15 23.66
CA LEU A 105 -3.84 -5.14 23.11
C LEU A 105 -3.66 -5.38 21.62
N ALA A 106 -3.39 -4.33 20.83
CA ALA A 106 -3.07 -4.49 19.40
C ALA A 106 -1.78 -5.29 19.20
N VAL A 107 -0.73 -5.00 19.97
CA VAL A 107 0.54 -5.74 19.93
C VAL A 107 0.34 -7.20 20.37
N ALA A 108 -0.40 -7.42 21.45
CA ALA A 108 -0.73 -8.76 21.93
C ALA A 108 -1.49 -9.56 20.87
N ALA A 109 -2.51 -8.96 20.25
CA ALA A 109 -3.26 -9.60 19.16
C ALA A 109 -2.35 -9.94 17.96
N ALA A 110 -1.45 -9.04 17.56
CA ALA A 110 -0.49 -9.29 16.49
C ALA A 110 0.45 -10.46 16.80
N VAL A 111 1.00 -10.48 18.02
CA VAL A 111 1.91 -11.54 18.49
C VAL A 111 1.18 -12.88 18.57
N ILE A 112 -0.02 -12.91 19.16
CA ILE A 112 -0.83 -14.13 19.28
C ILE A 112 -1.14 -14.70 17.90
N VAL A 113 -1.64 -13.87 16.97
CA VAL A 113 -1.96 -14.31 15.61
C VAL A 113 -0.71 -14.82 14.90
N SER A 114 0.39 -14.07 14.94
CA SER A 114 1.65 -14.52 14.35
C SER A 114 2.12 -15.85 14.91
N ALA A 115 2.15 -15.97 16.24
CA ALA A 115 2.59 -17.18 16.93
C ALA A 115 1.70 -18.38 16.60
N LEU A 116 0.38 -18.17 16.51
CA LEU A 116 -0.58 -19.22 16.17
C LEU A 116 -0.31 -19.82 14.79
N PHE A 117 -0.13 -18.97 13.77
CA PHE A 117 0.12 -19.43 12.40
C PHE A 117 1.50 -20.07 12.24
N TYR A 118 2.58 -19.44 12.76
CA TYR A 118 3.92 -20.01 12.64
C TYR A 118 4.09 -21.30 13.44
N SER A 119 3.39 -21.45 14.56
CA SER A 119 3.43 -22.70 15.34
C SER A 119 2.51 -23.80 14.80
N SER A 120 1.86 -23.61 13.64
CA SER A 120 0.85 -24.53 13.11
C SER A 120 -0.24 -24.86 14.15
N PHE A 121 -0.79 -23.83 14.79
CA PHE A 121 -1.73 -23.95 15.90
C PHE A 121 -1.16 -24.75 17.10
N PHE A 122 0.07 -24.40 17.49
CA PHE A 122 0.84 -25.00 18.59
C PHE A 122 1.28 -26.46 18.41
N THR A 123 1.07 -27.05 17.23
CA THR A 123 1.57 -28.39 16.91
C THR A 123 3.07 -28.41 16.59
N ASN A 124 3.65 -27.26 16.21
CA ASN A 124 5.08 -27.08 15.95
C ASN A 124 5.62 -25.75 16.55
N PRO A 125 5.89 -25.68 17.87
CA PRO A 125 6.36 -24.45 18.51
C PRO A 125 7.67 -23.87 17.95
N ALA A 126 8.53 -24.70 17.36
CA ALA A 126 9.79 -24.28 16.76
C ALA A 126 9.61 -23.32 15.57
N GLY A 127 8.43 -23.32 14.93
CA GLY A 127 8.12 -22.40 13.84
C GLY A 127 8.15 -20.92 14.25
N ILE A 128 7.91 -20.60 15.53
CA ILE A 128 7.96 -19.21 16.04
C ILE A 128 9.39 -18.63 15.96
N PRO A 129 10.43 -19.23 16.58
CA PRO A 129 11.78 -18.72 16.40
C PRO A 129 12.29 -18.86 14.96
N ASP A 130 11.82 -19.86 14.20
CA ASP A 130 12.18 -19.99 12.77
C ASP A 130 11.69 -18.82 11.92
N SER A 131 10.51 -18.25 12.24
CA SER A 131 10.01 -17.06 11.54
C SER A 131 10.96 -15.86 11.69
N LEU A 132 11.63 -15.75 12.85
CA LEU A 132 12.61 -14.69 13.10
C LEU A 132 13.94 -14.99 12.38
N ARG A 133 14.34 -16.26 12.30
CA ARG A 133 15.54 -16.66 11.55
C ARG A 133 15.39 -16.44 10.05
N ALA A 134 14.17 -16.52 9.52
CA ALA A 134 13.87 -16.32 8.10
C ALA A 134 14.36 -14.95 7.56
N TYR A 135 14.37 -13.90 8.40
CA TYR A 135 14.92 -12.60 8.01
C TYR A 135 16.38 -12.66 7.60
N SER A 136 17.20 -13.50 8.25
CA SER A 136 18.62 -13.64 7.89
C SER A 136 18.80 -14.22 6.49
N ALA A 137 17.96 -15.20 6.12
CA ALA A 137 17.92 -15.77 4.78
C ALA A 137 17.41 -14.77 3.73
N TYR A 138 16.48 -13.89 4.11
CA TYR A 138 16.03 -12.82 3.23
C TYR A 138 17.13 -11.79 2.98
N PHE A 139 17.80 -11.31 4.04
CA PHE A 139 18.88 -10.32 3.90
C PHE A 139 20.06 -10.86 3.09
N SER A 140 20.41 -12.14 3.24
CA SER A 140 21.48 -12.74 2.42
C SER A 140 21.10 -12.78 0.94
N ARG A 141 19.85 -13.12 0.60
CA ARG A 141 19.34 -13.10 -0.78
C ARG A 141 19.26 -11.71 -1.38
N ALA A 142 18.87 -10.70 -0.58
CA ALA A 142 18.73 -9.32 -1.04
C ALA A 142 20.05 -8.72 -1.57
N GLY A 143 21.20 -9.19 -1.06
CA GLY A 143 22.54 -8.74 -1.45
C GLY A 143 23.26 -9.61 -2.48
N GLN A 144 22.74 -10.79 -2.84
CA GLN A 144 23.41 -11.70 -3.77
C GLN A 144 23.03 -11.41 -5.23
N GLY A 145 24.04 -11.35 -6.10
CA GLY A 145 23.86 -11.22 -7.54
C GLY A 145 23.34 -12.51 -8.19
N GLY A 146 22.47 -12.40 -9.19
CA GLY A 146 21.88 -13.56 -9.88
C GLY A 146 20.75 -13.19 -10.84
N LEU A 147 19.94 -14.17 -11.27
CA LEU A 147 18.86 -14.03 -12.27
C LEU A 147 17.81 -12.93 -11.94
N HIS A 148 17.67 -12.57 -10.67
CA HIS A 148 16.70 -11.59 -10.18
C HIS A 148 17.30 -10.20 -9.89
N THR A 149 18.51 -9.91 -10.36
CA THR A 149 19.06 -8.55 -10.27
C THR A 149 18.47 -7.67 -11.36
N HIS A 150 17.79 -6.61 -10.93
CA HIS A 150 17.11 -5.70 -11.83
C HIS A 150 17.40 -4.24 -11.48
N PRO A 151 17.43 -3.34 -12.48
CA PRO A 151 17.72 -1.92 -12.27
C PRO A 151 16.66 -1.26 -11.35
N TRP A 152 16.99 -0.10 -10.80
CA TRP A 152 16.12 0.60 -9.85
C TRP A 152 14.74 0.93 -10.45
N TYR A 153 14.67 1.23 -11.74
CA TYR A 153 13.43 1.58 -12.44
C TYR A 153 12.57 0.36 -12.82
N TYR A 154 12.94 -0.86 -12.44
CA TYR A 154 12.29 -2.10 -12.88
C TYR A 154 10.77 -2.12 -12.65
N TYR A 155 10.31 -1.80 -11.43
CA TYR A 155 8.88 -1.83 -11.11
C TYR A 155 8.09 -0.76 -11.86
N LEU A 156 8.63 0.47 -11.95
CA LEU A 156 7.98 1.54 -12.72
C LEU A 156 7.94 1.22 -14.22
N LYS A 157 9.01 0.64 -14.77
CA LYS A 157 9.02 0.16 -16.15
C LYS A 157 7.93 -0.87 -16.36
N MET A 158 7.82 -1.87 -15.48
CA MET A 158 6.81 -2.92 -15.59
C MET A 158 5.37 -2.38 -15.52
N LEU A 159 5.12 -1.37 -14.69
CA LEU A 159 3.81 -0.71 -14.61
C LEU A 159 3.52 0.18 -15.81
N ILE A 160 4.50 0.94 -16.31
CA ILE A 160 4.29 1.90 -17.40
C ILE A 160 4.25 1.19 -18.76
N TYR A 161 5.14 0.24 -18.98
CA TYR A 161 5.29 -0.47 -20.25
C TYR A 161 5.98 -1.83 -20.05
N PHE A 162 5.21 -2.90 -20.18
CA PHE A 162 5.71 -4.26 -20.17
C PHE A 162 5.34 -4.99 -21.45
N ARG A 163 6.32 -5.65 -22.07
CA ARG A 163 6.12 -6.49 -23.26
C ARG A 163 7.11 -7.64 -23.22
N VAL A 164 6.62 -8.86 -23.46
CA VAL A 164 7.46 -10.06 -23.58
C VAL A 164 7.49 -10.47 -25.04
N ALA A 165 8.69 -10.45 -25.64
CA ALA A 165 8.92 -10.80 -27.05
C ALA A 165 7.88 -10.15 -27.99
N SER A 166 7.23 -10.94 -28.83
CA SER A 166 6.19 -10.49 -29.77
C SER A 166 4.80 -10.36 -29.14
N GLY A 167 4.65 -10.60 -27.85
CA GLY A 167 3.37 -10.57 -27.13
C GLY A 167 2.76 -9.16 -27.01
N PRO A 168 1.54 -9.08 -26.44
CA PRO A 168 0.83 -7.82 -26.24
C PRO A 168 1.57 -6.89 -25.27
N VAL A 169 1.30 -5.59 -25.40
CA VAL A 169 1.80 -4.57 -24.49
C VAL A 169 0.86 -4.45 -23.30
N TRP A 170 1.43 -4.44 -22.10
CA TRP A 170 0.75 -4.24 -20.84
C TRP A 170 1.17 -2.88 -20.26
N SER A 171 0.19 -2.11 -19.80
CA SER A 171 0.42 -0.78 -19.24
C SER A 171 -0.68 -0.38 -18.24
N GLU A 172 -0.22 -0.03 -17.05
CA GLU A 172 -0.94 0.67 -15.98
C GLU A 172 -0.45 2.11 -15.83
N ALA A 173 0.12 2.71 -16.90
CA ALA A 173 0.64 4.08 -16.88
C ALA A 173 -0.41 5.10 -16.41
N LEU A 174 -1.69 4.88 -16.73
CA LEU A 174 -2.80 5.71 -16.23
C LEU A 174 -2.82 5.77 -14.69
N ILE A 175 -2.72 4.60 -14.03
CA ILE A 175 -2.70 4.49 -12.57
C ILE A 175 -1.51 5.30 -12.04
N VAL A 176 -0.32 5.07 -12.60
CA VAL A 176 0.92 5.77 -12.19
C VAL A 176 0.79 7.30 -12.34
N ILE A 177 0.34 7.79 -13.51
CA ILE A 177 0.21 9.23 -13.80
C ILE A 177 -0.79 9.88 -12.86
N LEU A 178 -1.98 9.29 -12.70
CA LEU A 178 -3.01 9.84 -11.81
C LEU A 178 -2.64 9.69 -10.33
N ALA A 179 -1.83 8.68 -9.97
CA ALA A 179 -1.28 8.56 -8.61
C ALA A 179 -0.32 9.72 -8.30
N ILE A 180 0.47 10.18 -9.27
CA ILE A 180 1.30 11.40 -9.13
C ILE A 180 0.41 12.61 -8.90
N VAL A 181 -0.68 12.77 -9.66
CA VAL A 181 -1.65 13.86 -9.45
C VAL A 181 -2.26 13.77 -8.03
N GLY A 182 -2.69 12.57 -7.62
CA GLY A 182 -3.23 12.33 -6.28
C GLY A 182 -2.23 12.64 -5.16
N PHE A 183 -0.95 12.28 -5.36
CA PHE A 183 0.14 12.61 -4.46
C PHE A 183 0.30 14.12 -4.30
N ILE A 184 0.36 14.85 -5.42
CA ILE A 184 0.48 16.32 -5.41
C ILE A 184 -0.70 16.92 -4.64
N ILE A 185 -1.93 16.50 -4.93
CA ILE A 185 -3.13 16.98 -4.25
C ILE A 185 -3.10 16.69 -2.74
N ALA A 186 -2.65 15.50 -2.33
CA ALA A 186 -2.51 15.14 -0.92
C ALA A 186 -1.52 16.05 -0.17
N MET A 187 -0.49 16.54 -0.86
CA MET A 187 0.50 17.46 -0.27
C MET A 187 0.01 18.91 -0.20
N THR A 188 -0.96 19.31 -1.03
CA THR A 188 -1.51 20.68 -1.00
C THR A 188 -2.30 20.97 0.29
N LYS A 189 -2.36 22.24 0.70
CA LYS A 189 -3.16 22.68 1.86
C LYS A 189 -4.67 22.62 1.60
N LYS A 190 -5.10 22.80 0.34
CA LYS A 190 -6.51 22.88 -0.04
C LYS A 190 -7.24 21.53 0.10
N GLY A 191 -6.51 20.42 0.01
CA GLY A 191 -7.06 19.07 0.14
C GLY A 191 -8.21 18.80 -0.85
N ILE A 192 -8.97 17.74 -0.60
CA ILE A 192 -10.23 17.47 -1.30
C ILE A 192 -11.36 17.53 -0.27
N ALA A 193 -12.41 18.31 -0.57
CA ALA A 193 -13.59 18.40 0.27
C ALA A 193 -14.18 17.00 0.55
N GLY A 194 -14.35 16.68 1.83
CA GLY A 194 -14.85 15.38 2.32
C GLY A 194 -13.78 14.31 2.55
N ALA A 195 -12.52 14.55 2.19
CA ALA A 195 -11.41 13.62 2.44
C ALA A 195 -10.54 14.08 3.63
N ASN A 196 -10.09 13.13 4.44
CA ASN A 196 -9.18 13.42 5.53
C ASN A 196 -7.76 13.66 5.00
N SER A 197 -7.27 14.89 5.09
CA SER A 197 -5.96 15.29 4.56
C SER A 197 -4.78 14.54 5.20
N HIS A 198 -4.87 14.18 6.49
CA HIS A 198 -3.82 13.39 7.16
C HIS A 198 -3.74 11.98 6.59
N LEU A 199 -4.87 11.32 6.37
CA LEU A 199 -4.90 10.00 5.75
C LEU A 199 -4.33 10.04 4.32
N LEU A 200 -4.70 11.05 3.53
CA LEU A 200 -4.17 11.19 2.17
C LEU A 200 -2.65 11.38 2.16
N ARG A 201 -2.12 12.20 3.07
CA ARG A 201 -0.67 12.41 3.21
C ARG A 201 0.05 11.14 3.67
N PHE A 202 -0.54 10.42 4.62
CA PHE A 202 -0.02 9.13 5.05
C PHE A 202 0.05 8.14 3.88
N ILE A 203 -1.03 7.98 3.11
CA ILE A 203 -1.05 7.10 1.93
C ILE A 203 -0.01 7.55 0.90
N ALA A 204 0.12 8.86 0.68
CA ALA A 204 1.08 9.42 -0.26
C ALA A 204 2.53 9.12 0.15
N PHE A 205 2.90 9.40 1.41
CA PHE A 205 4.24 9.06 1.91
C PHE A 205 4.48 7.56 1.93
N TYR A 206 3.52 6.75 2.38
CA TYR A 206 3.61 5.30 2.38
C TYR A 206 3.89 4.76 0.98
N THR A 207 3.13 5.22 -0.02
CA THR A 207 3.28 4.82 -1.42
C THR A 207 4.67 5.19 -1.97
N LEU A 208 5.12 6.42 -1.69
CA LEU A 208 6.44 6.89 -2.11
C LEU A 208 7.56 6.06 -1.47
N ILE A 209 7.52 5.86 -0.15
CA ILE A 209 8.54 5.12 0.59
C ILE A 209 8.58 3.66 0.10
N MET A 210 7.42 3.00 -0.03
CA MET A 210 7.34 1.64 -0.58
C MET A 210 7.97 1.57 -1.97
N THR A 211 7.63 2.51 -2.85
CA THR A 211 8.16 2.56 -4.22
C THR A 211 9.68 2.71 -4.20
N VAL A 212 10.22 3.63 -3.39
CA VAL A 212 11.65 3.90 -3.27
C VAL A 212 12.40 2.69 -2.70
N VAL A 213 11.93 2.13 -1.58
CA VAL A 213 12.62 1.02 -0.90
C VAL A 213 12.65 -0.22 -1.79
N TYR A 214 11.52 -0.61 -2.40
CA TYR A 214 11.52 -1.74 -3.33
C TYR A 214 12.39 -1.48 -4.56
N SER A 215 12.39 -0.26 -5.10
CA SER A 215 13.24 0.10 -6.25
C SER A 215 14.73 0.03 -5.89
N ALA A 216 15.11 0.38 -4.66
CA ALA A 216 16.50 0.38 -4.20
C ALA A 216 17.08 -1.03 -4.02
N ILE A 217 16.26 -2.03 -3.63
CA ILE A 217 16.73 -3.41 -3.42
C ILE A 217 17.04 -4.08 -4.76
N PRO A 218 18.28 -4.51 -5.06
CA PRO A 218 18.65 -5.06 -6.37
C PRO A 218 17.92 -6.36 -6.73
N TYR A 219 17.77 -7.27 -5.75
CA TYR A 219 17.00 -8.51 -5.91
C TYR A 219 15.52 -8.20 -5.99
N LYS A 220 14.91 -8.38 -7.17
CA LYS A 220 13.51 -8.02 -7.43
C LYS A 220 12.75 -9.20 -8.01
N THR A 221 11.54 -9.41 -7.49
CA THR A 221 10.56 -10.32 -8.08
C THR A 221 9.32 -9.52 -8.45
N PRO A 222 8.72 -9.76 -9.62
CA PRO A 222 7.78 -8.81 -10.19
C PRO A 222 6.51 -8.60 -9.35
N TRP A 223 6.03 -9.61 -8.60
CA TRP A 223 4.88 -9.44 -7.69
C TRP A 223 5.12 -8.41 -6.58
N CYS A 224 6.36 -8.15 -6.15
CA CYS A 224 6.64 -7.16 -5.11
C CYS A 224 6.19 -5.73 -5.47
N MET A 225 5.87 -5.46 -6.74
CA MET A 225 5.25 -4.19 -7.13
C MET A 225 3.82 -3.99 -6.59
N LEU A 226 3.13 -5.07 -6.19
CA LEU A 226 1.74 -5.01 -5.75
C LEU A 226 1.55 -4.14 -4.50
N GLY A 227 2.51 -4.17 -3.57
CA GLY A 227 2.56 -3.30 -2.40
C GLY A 227 2.49 -1.80 -2.77
N PRO A 228 3.49 -1.25 -3.49
CA PRO A 228 3.45 0.14 -3.93
C PRO A 228 2.29 0.42 -4.91
N LEU A 229 1.95 -0.50 -5.82
CA LEU A 229 0.83 -0.33 -6.75
C LEU A 229 -0.50 -0.15 -6.02
N HIS A 230 -0.75 -0.88 -4.95
CA HIS A 230 -1.96 -0.69 -4.14
C HIS A 230 -2.06 0.74 -3.60
N GLY A 231 -0.96 1.29 -3.10
CA GLY A 231 -0.89 2.69 -2.69
C GLY A 231 -1.12 3.67 -3.85
N MET A 232 -0.56 3.37 -5.02
CA MET A 232 -0.79 4.15 -6.25
C MET A 232 -2.27 4.15 -6.63
N ILE A 233 -2.97 3.01 -6.61
CA ILE A 233 -4.40 2.91 -6.91
C ILE A 233 -5.24 3.80 -5.97
N LEU A 234 -4.92 3.83 -4.68
CA LEU A 234 -5.59 4.72 -3.72
C LEU A 234 -5.38 6.19 -4.09
N LEU A 235 -4.15 6.59 -4.48
CA LEU A 235 -3.86 7.95 -4.94
C LEU A 235 -4.46 8.26 -6.31
N THR A 236 -4.54 7.29 -7.23
CA THR A 236 -5.20 7.43 -8.53
C THR A 236 -6.64 7.86 -8.37
N ALA A 237 -7.36 7.28 -7.39
CA ALA A 237 -8.74 7.68 -7.10
C ALA A 237 -8.83 9.14 -6.63
N VAL A 238 -7.87 9.60 -5.84
CA VAL A 238 -7.76 11.00 -5.39
C VAL A 238 -7.47 11.91 -6.59
N GLY A 239 -6.51 11.53 -7.44
CA GLY A 239 -6.13 12.26 -8.65
C GLY A 239 -7.28 12.38 -9.64
N ALA A 240 -7.98 11.28 -9.94
CA ALA A 240 -9.14 11.25 -10.83
C ALA A 240 -10.25 12.20 -10.36
N VAL A 241 -10.61 12.14 -9.06
CA VAL A 241 -11.61 13.04 -8.48
C VAL A 241 -11.15 14.49 -8.53
N ALA A 242 -9.87 14.76 -8.25
CA ALA A 242 -9.32 16.11 -8.29
C ALA A 242 -9.38 16.70 -9.70
N VAL A 243 -8.96 15.96 -10.73
CA VAL A 243 -9.00 16.44 -12.13
C VAL A 243 -10.43 16.78 -12.54
N ILE A 244 -11.41 15.92 -12.22
CA ILE A 244 -12.83 16.19 -12.52
C ILE A 244 -13.34 17.45 -11.81
N LYS A 245 -13.06 17.57 -10.50
CA LYS A 245 -13.55 18.70 -9.68
C LYS A 245 -12.88 20.03 -10.00
N LEU A 246 -11.59 20.02 -10.37
CA LEU A 246 -10.82 21.22 -10.72
C LEU A 246 -11.14 21.72 -12.12
N THR A 247 -11.81 20.92 -12.96
CA THR A 247 -12.23 21.34 -14.30
C THR A 247 -13.53 22.13 -14.21
N PRO A 248 -13.54 23.45 -14.51
CA PRO A 248 -14.71 24.31 -14.27
C PRO A 248 -15.83 24.07 -15.29
N ASN A 249 -15.47 23.87 -16.56
CA ASN A 249 -16.40 23.78 -17.68
C ASN A 249 -16.99 22.36 -17.82
N ILE A 250 -18.29 22.29 -18.15
CA ILE A 250 -19.02 21.01 -18.26
C ILE A 250 -18.43 20.13 -19.37
N LEU A 251 -18.17 20.69 -20.56
CA LEU A 251 -17.70 19.91 -21.70
C LEU A 251 -16.33 19.24 -21.44
N PRO A 252 -15.26 19.95 -21.03
CA PRO A 252 -14.01 19.30 -20.64
C PRO A 252 -14.17 18.30 -19.50
N ARG A 253 -15.05 18.56 -18.53
CA ARG A 253 -15.32 17.63 -17.42
C ARG A 253 -15.95 16.32 -17.92
N VAL A 254 -16.89 16.41 -18.86
CA VAL A 254 -17.50 15.24 -19.52
C VAL A 254 -16.45 14.47 -20.32
N ILE A 255 -15.63 15.17 -21.11
CA ILE A 255 -14.54 14.55 -21.89
C ILE A 255 -13.57 13.81 -20.97
N ILE A 256 -13.09 14.44 -19.90
CA ILE A 256 -12.18 13.81 -18.93
C ILE A 256 -12.84 12.58 -18.29
N THR A 257 -14.12 12.68 -17.92
CA THR A 257 -14.84 11.55 -17.33
C THR A 257 -14.95 10.39 -18.30
N LEU A 258 -15.28 10.66 -19.57
CA LEU A 258 -15.32 9.65 -20.64
C LEU A 258 -13.94 9.02 -20.87
N LEU A 259 -12.87 9.82 -20.91
CA LEU A 259 -11.51 9.32 -21.04
C LEU A 259 -11.10 8.41 -19.88
N LEU A 260 -11.47 8.75 -18.63
CA LEU A 260 -11.22 7.91 -17.47
C LEU A 260 -12.00 6.59 -17.53
N VAL A 261 -13.25 6.62 -18.02
CA VAL A 261 -14.07 5.41 -18.23
C VAL A 261 -13.46 4.53 -19.31
N LEU A 262 -13.09 5.10 -20.46
CA LEU A 262 -12.42 4.37 -21.55
C LEU A 262 -11.09 3.78 -21.10
N ALA A 263 -10.31 4.52 -20.32
CA ALA A 263 -9.06 4.03 -19.77
C ALA A 263 -9.27 2.90 -18.75
N GLY A 264 -10.35 2.95 -17.95
CA GLY A 264 -10.78 1.83 -17.11
C GLY A 264 -11.20 0.61 -17.92
N ALA A 265 -11.94 0.79 -19.02
CA ALA A 265 -12.28 -0.30 -19.93
C ALA A 265 -11.03 -0.93 -20.56
N HIS A 266 -10.03 -0.13 -20.93
CA HIS A 266 -8.74 -0.61 -21.42
C HIS A 266 -7.95 -1.42 -20.38
N LEU A 267 -7.94 -0.99 -19.11
CA LEU A 267 -7.36 -1.78 -18.02
C LEU A 267 -8.08 -3.12 -17.84
N THR A 268 -9.41 -3.10 -17.91
CA THR A 268 -10.24 -4.31 -17.82
C THR A 268 -9.96 -5.28 -18.98
N TRP A 269 -9.82 -4.75 -20.20
CA TRP A 269 -9.47 -5.54 -21.38
C TRP A 269 -8.10 -6.19 -21.24
N GLN A 270 -7.10 -5.46 -20.74
CA GLN A 270 -5.79 -6.04 -20.45
C GLN A 270 -5.90 -7.12 -19.37
N ALA A 271 -6.70 -6.92 -18.31
CA ALA A 271 -6.79 -7.85 -17.19
C ALA A 271 -7.37 -9.24 -17.53
N TYR A 272 -8.01 -9.41 -18.69
CA TYR A 272 -8.58 -10.67 -19.17
C TYR A 272 -7.53 -11.57 -19.83
#